data_AF-A0A1V9ZF53-F1
#
_entry.id   AF-A0A1V9ZF53-F1
#
_cell.length_a   1.000
_cell.length_b   1.000
_cell.length_c   1.000
_cell.angle_alpha   90.00
_cell.angle_beta   90.00
_cell.angle_gamma   90.00
#
_symmetry.space_group_name_H-M   'P 1'
#
loop_
_entity.id
_entity.type
_entity.pdbx_description
1 polymer ?
#
loop_
_entity_poly.entity_id
_entity_poly.type
_entity_poly.pdbx_seq_one_letter_code
_entity_poly.pdbx_strand_id
1 'polypeptide(L)'
;MTESFAGRLKLVTINAGSFRGFFGSSKKTEPVYVVADAAAQKVVVFDDAQKDTKTTIDCNATPTSVEHDTTNDHGMLLKAGDERVALAAASGSEQSRWMEAFQRAGATIRRATTIDPTLAKSFFELESYDMAGNCVPMETYHGRLNYTQLVELDNKYRDQGLQILAYPCNQFGGQEPGSHAEIQAFAAGFNATFPLFEKADVNGENTQPVFAYLKSKLTGTLGSSIKWNFTKFLVDRHGQPFKRYSPQTAPMDFEADILELLSRHAESFFELSSKRTDGVEISMAAYTGRVCLVVNVASKM
;
A
#
# COMPACT_ATOMS: atom_id res chain seq x y z
N MET A 1 41.33 29.82 -7.17
CA MET A 1 40.78 29.18 -5.95
C MET A 1 40.85 27.67 -6.17
N THR A 2 41.80 27.02 -5.50
CA THR A 2 41.96 25.56 -5.51
C THR A 2 40.96 24.97 -4.53
N GLU A 3 39.84 24.46 -5.02
CA GLU A 3 38.86 23.75 -4.19
C GLU A 3 39.52 22.49 -3.58
N SER A 4 39.66 22.52 -2.26
CA SER A 4 40.13 21.41 -1.44
C SER A 4 39.04 20.34 -1.36
N PHE A 5 39.01 19.45 -2.35
CA PHE A 5 38.19 18.24 -2.29
C PHE A 5 38.84 17.22 -1.34
N ALA A 6 38.68 17.44 -0.03
CA ALA A 6 38.97 16.47 1.02
C ALA A 6 37.82 15.47 1.07
N GLY A 7 38.02 14.27 0.50
CA GLY A 7 36.97 13.27 0.30
C GLY A 7 37.07 12.45 -0.98
N ARG A 8 38.21 12.48 -1.68
CA ARG A 8 38.43 11.68 -2.91
C ARG A 8 38.34 10.20 -2.56
N LEU A 9 37.47 9.47 -3.25
CA LEU A 9 37.39 8.02 -3.14
C LEU A 9 37.75 7.40 -4.49
N LYS A 10 38.50 6.29 -4.42
CA LYS A 10 38.99 5.53 -5.57
C LYS A 10 37.85 4.70 -6.15
N LEU A 11 37.68 4.75 -7.47
CA LEU A 11 36.59 4.11 -8.18
C LEU A 11 37.17 3.17 -9.23
N VAL A 12 36.79 1.90 -9.20
CA VAL A 12 37.23 0.95 -10.22
C VAL A 12 36.22 0.97 -11.37
N THR A 13 36.68 1.35 -12.55
CA THR A 13 35.90 1.18 -13.79
C THR A 13 35.86 -0.30 -14.13
N ILE A 14 34.70 -0.96 -14.03
CA ILE A 14 34.55 -2.37 -14.42
C ILE A 14 33.83 -2.44 -15.77
N ASN A 15 34.39 -3.22 -16.68
CA ASN A 15 34.08 -3.22 -18.12
C ASN A 15 33.09 -4.34 -18.45
N ALA A 16 31.93 -3.99 -19.01
CA ALA A 16 31.10 -4.92 -19.78
C ALA A 16 30.26 -4.16 -20.83
N GLY A 17 30.92 -3.45 -21.76
CA GLY A 17 30.24 -2.87 -22.92
C GLY A 17 30.83 -1.56 -23.40
N SER A 18 30.72 -1.27 -24.69
CA SER A 18 31.08 0.01 -25.29
C SER A 18 30.15 1.13 -24.77
N PHE A 19 30.60 1.87 -23.76
CA PHE A 19 29.92 3.07 -23.27
C PHE A 19 30.52 4.32 -23.94
N ARG A 20 29.67 5.22 -24.45
CA ARG A 20 30.03 6.59 -24.85
C ARG A 20 29.89 7.44 -23.58
N GLY A 21 30.99 7.99 -23.07
CA GLY A 21 31.00 8.67 -21.78
C GLY A 21 31.80 9.97 -21.78
N PHE A 22 31.92 10.58 -20.61
CA PHE A 22 32.61 11.85 -20.31
C PHE A 22 34.08 11.93 -20.76
N PHE A 23 34.65 10.83 -21.26
CA PHE A 23 36.04 10.66 -21.67
C PHE A 23 36.18 10.30 -23.15
N GLY A 24 35.12 10.49 -23.94
CA GLY A 24 35.07 10.14 -25.36
C GLY A 24 34.72 8.67 -25.62
N SER A 25 35.07 8.17 -26.82
CA SER A 25 34.81 6.80 -27.27
C SER A 25 35.86 5.77 -26.79
N SER A 26 36.84 6.21 -26.01
CA SER A 26 37.98 5.44 -25.55
C SER A 26 37.61 4.60 -24.32
N LYS A 27 37.82 3.27 -24.37
CA LYS A 27 37.70 2.41 -23.18
C LYS A 27 38.78 2.79 -22.17
N LYS A 28 38.39 3.20 -20.96
CA LYS A 28 39.32 3.29 -19.83
C LYS A 28 39.28 2.01 -19.00
N THR A 29 40.43 1.37 -18.86
CA THR A 29 40.65 0.24 -17.94
C THR A 29 41.16 0.70 -16.57
N GLU A 30 41.57 1.96 -16.47
CA GLU A 30 42.08 2.56 -15.25
C GLU A 30 40.96 3.09 -14.33
N PRO A 31 41.21 3.14 -13.01
CA PRO A 31 40.33 3.79 -12.05
C PRO A 31 40.05 5.24 -12.40
N VAL A 32 38.78 5.64 -12.39
CA VAL A 32 38.37 7.04 -12.39
C VAL A 32 38.08 7.50 -10.97
N TYR A 33 37.99 8.80 -10.73
CA TYR A 33 37.65 9.33 -9.40
C TYR A 33 36.46 10.25 -9.52
N VAL A 34 35.46 10.08 -8.67
CA VAL A 34 34.24 10.90 -8.70
C VAL A 34 34.06 11.59 -7.36
N VAL A 35 33.66 12.86 -7.41
CA VAL A 35 33.31 13.67 -6.25
C VAL A 35 31.93 14.28 -6.48
N ALA A 36 30.99 13.97 -5.60
CA ALA A 36 29.69 14.62 -5.54
C ALA A 36 29.78 15.81 -4.58
N ASP A 37 29.66 17.02 -5.10
CA ASP A 37 29.68 18.26 -4.35
C ASP A 37 28.25 18.76 -4.12
N ALA A 38 27.73 18.46 -2.93
CA ALA A 38 26.40 18.88 -2.52
C ALA A 38 26.26 20.40 -2.38
N ALA A 39 27.31 21.11 -1.95
CA ALA A 39 27.23 22.55 -1.78
C ALA A 39 27.18 23.27 -3.13
N ALA A 40 27.93 22.76 -4.11
CA ALA A 40 27.98 23.33 -5.45
C ALA A 40 26.94 22.74 -6.42
N GLN A 41 26.16 21.74 -6.00
CA GLN A 41 25.23 20.96 -6.85
C GLN A 41 25.92 20.43 -8.12
N LYS A 42 27.11 19.84 -7.94
CA LYS A 42 27.97 19.39 -9.04
C LYS A 42 28.48 17.99 -8.80
N VAL A 43 28.64 17.24 -9.88
CA VAL A 43 29.40 15.99 -9.89
C VAL A 43 30.66 16.20 -10.71
N VAL A 44 31.79 15.90 -10.09
CA VAL A 44 33.10 16.04 -10.70
C VAL A 44 33.68 14.66 -10.96
N VAL A 45 34.12 14.43 -12.19
CA VAL A 45 34.77 13.20 -12.61
C VAL A 45 36.21 13.52 -13.00
N PHE A 46 37.16 12.77 -12.45
CA PHE A 46 38.60 12.89 -12.71
C PHE A 46 39.14 11.64 -13.39
N ASP A 47 40.09 11.86 -14.29
CA ASP A 47 40.79 10.83 -15.06
C ASP A 47 41.77 9.98 -14.25
N ASP A 48 42.28 10.54 -13.17
CA ASP A 48 43.30 9.96 -12.31
C ASP A 48 43.24 10.58 -10.90
N ALA A 49 44.07 10.05 -9.99
CA ALA A 49 44.14 10.53 -8.61
C ALA A 49 44.75 11.94 -8.47
N GLN A 50 45.57 12.36 -9.45
CA GLN A 50 46.32 13.62 -9.47
C GLN A 50 45.47 14.80 -9.93
N LYS A 51 44.32 14.54 -10.56
CA LYS A 51 43.33 15.50 -11.10
C LYS A 51 43.77 16.15 -12.41
N ASP A 52 44.52 15.43 -13.25
CA ASP A 52 45.11 16.05 -14.43
C ASP A 52 44.05 16.43 -15.48
N THR A 53 42.97 15.65 -15.57
CA THR A 53 41.80 15.96 -16.41
C THR A 53 40.49 15.82 -15.63
N LYS A 54 39.64 16.85 -15.71
CA LYS A 54 38.37 16.98 -14.97
C LYS A 54 37.21 17.24 -15.93
N THR A 55 36.15 16.44 -15.81
CA THR A 55 34.81 16.78 -16.34
C THR A 55 33.92 17.18 -15.17
N THR A 56 33.16 18.27 -15.32
CA THR A 56 32.24 18.76 -14.28
C THR A 56 30.82 18.76 -14.82
N ILE A 57 29.94 18.06 -14.14
CA ILE A 57 28.51 18.02 -14.41
C ILE A 57 27.85 19.00 -13.44
N ASP A 58 27.18 20.01 -13.97
CA ASP A 58 26.29 20.88 -13.20
C ASP A 58 24.91 20.24 -13.18
N CYS A 59 24.50 19.72 -12.03
CA CYS A 59 23.26 18.95 -11.90
C CYS A 59 22.01 19.84 -12.00
N ASN A 60 22.12 21.16 -11.84
CA ASN A 60 21.01 22.09 -12.07
C ASN A 60 20.83 22.39 -13.57
N ALA A 61 21.91 22.41 -14.33
CA ALA A 61 21.87 22.71 -15.76
C ALA A 61 21.69 21.47 -16.64
N THR A 62 22.13 20.30 -16.16
CA THR A 62 22.11 19.04 -16.91
C THR A 62 21.31 18.00 -16.14
N PRO A 63 20.23 17.43 -16.73
CA PRO A 63 19.50 16.33 -16.13
C PRO A 63 20.46 15.19 -15.79
N THR A 64 20.66 14.98 -14.49
CA THR A 64 21.62 14.01 -13.96
C THR A 64 20.86 12.96 -13.19
N SER A 65 21.08 11.69 -13.48
CA SER A 65 20.51 10.59 -12.71
C SER A 65 21.58 9.56 -12.37
N VAL A 66 21.46 8.91 -11.22
CA VAL A 66 22.25 7.73 -10.89
C VAL A 66 21.32 6.56 -10.65
N GLU A 67 21.66 5.42 -11.25
CA GLU A 67 20.83 4.21 -11.21
C GLU A 67 21.62 3.03 -10.66
N HIS A 68 20.96 2.02 -10.08
CA HIS A 68 21.65 0.76 -9.77
C HIS A 68 22.04 0.05 -11.08
N ASP A 69 23.28 -0.42 -11.20
CA ASP A 69 23.73 -1.24 -12.31
C ASP A 69 23.82 -2.69 -11.84
N THR A 70 22.91 -3.54 -12.32
CA THR A 70 22.83 -4.95 -11.94
C THR A 70 23.84 -5.83 -12.69
N THR A 71 24.62 -5.27 -13.62
CA THR A 71 25.65 -6.03 -14.34
C THR A 71 26.91 -6.27 -13.50
N ASN A 72 27.03 -5.57 -12.36
CA ASN A 72 28.16 -5.69 -11.44
C ASN A 72 27.67 -5.69 -9.98
N ASP A 73 28.39 -6.41 -9.11
CA ASP A 73 28.17 -6.33 -7.67
C ASP A 73 28.38 -4.88 -7.21
N HIS A 74 27.34 -4.32 -6.58
CA HIS A 74 27.33 -2.93 -6.10
C HIS A 74 27.53 -1.87 -7.20
N GLY A 75 27.10 -2.19 -8.43
CA GLY A 75 27.18 -1.30 -9.59
C GLY A 75 26.21 -0.10 -9.51
N MET A 76 26.62 1.02 -10.10
CA MET A 76 25.80 2.22 -10.30
C MET A 76 26.04 2.77 -11.71
N LEU A 77 25.02 3.34 -12.35
CA LEU A 77 25.12 3.99 -13.65
C LEU A 77 24.79 5.47 -13.50
N LEU A 78 25.80 6.32 -13.57
CA LEU A 78 25.62 7.77 -13.58
C LEU A 78 25.37 8.24 -15.02
N LYS A 79 24.29 8.97 -15.24
CA LYS A 79 23.89 9.56 -16.52
C LYS A 79 23.78 11.07 -16.38
N ALA A 80 24.30 11.82 -17.34
CA ALA A 80 24.09 13.26 -17.47
C ALA A 80 23.86 13.61 -18.94
N GLY A 81 22.63 14.00 -19.30
CA GLY A 81 22.24 14.12 -20.71
C GLY A 81 22.41 12.79 -21.47
N ASP A 82 23.12 12.81 -22.59
CA ASP A 82 23.43 11.61 -23.41
C ASP A 82 24.67 10.85 -22.92
N GLU A 83 25.40 11.38 -21.94
CA GLU A 83 26.62 10.79 -21.42
C GLU A 83 26.32 9.88 -20.23
N ARG A 84 27.05 8.77 -20.13
CA ARG A 84 26.90 7.81 -19.05
C ARG A 84 28.22 7.17 -18.66
N VAL A 85 28.34 6.82 -17.38
CA VAL A 85 29.49 6.12 -16.81
C VAL A 85 29.01 5.06 -15.81
N ALA A 86 29.46 3.83 -16.00
CA ALA A 86 29.26 2.75 -15.03
C ALA A 86 30.29 2.89 -13.90
N LEU A 87 29.82 2.69 -12.68
CA LEU A 87 30.51 2.88 -11.42
C LEU A 87 30.33 1.60 -10.59
N ALA A 88 31.30 1.23 -9.77
CA ALA A 88 31.16 0.12 -8.83
C ALA A 88 31.73 0.52 -7.47
N ALA A 89 30.95 0.31 -6.40
CA ALA A 89 31.40 0.51 -5.03
C ALA A 89 32.05 -0.77 -4.48
N ALA A 90 32.92 -0.68 -3.46
CA ALA A 90 33.57 -1.87 -2.91
C ALA A 90 32.64 -2.70 -2.01
N SER A 91 31.51 -2.13 -1.58
CA SER A 91 30.47 -2.83 -0.82
C SER A 91 29.10 -2.18 -0.99
N GLY A 92 28.04 -2.90 -0.59
CA GLY A 92 26.67 -2.38 -0.62
C GLY A 92 26.44 -1.17 0.29
N SER A 93 27.15 -1.08 1.43
CA SER A 93 27.06 0.10 2.30
C SER A 93 27.73 1.33 1.68
N GLU A 94 28.81 1.14 0.92
CA GLU A 94 29.42 2.21 0.14
C GLU A 94 28.54 2.62 -1.04
N GLN A 95 27.93 1.67 -1.74
CA GLN A 95 26.96 1.96 -2.81
C GLN A 95 25.83 2.87 -2.30
N SER A 96 25.21 2.55 -1.17
CA SER A 96 24.15 3.38 -0.57
C SER A 96 24.65 4.78 -0.22
N ARG A 97 25.82 4.89 0.41
CA ARG A 97 26.43 6.20 0.75
C ARG A 97 26.68 7.05 -0.49
N TRP A 98 26.99 6.44 -1.62
CA TRP A 98 27.29 7.14 -2.87
C TRP A 98 26.05 7.60 -3.59
N MET A 99 25.02 6.75 -3.64
CA MET A 99 23.71 7.14 -4.14
C MET A 99 23.21 8.38 -3.38
N GLU A 100 23.26 8.37 -2.04
CA GLU A 100 22.91 9.54 -1.23
C GLU A 100 23.77 10.77 -1.55
N ALA A 101 25.08 10.60 -1.78
CA ALA A 101 25.96 11.70 -2.12
C ALA A 101 25.62 12.34 -3.47
N PHE A 102 25.34 11.52 -4.50
CA PHE A 102 24.87 12.00 -5.80
C PHE A 102 23.52 12.71 -5.70
N GLN A 103 22.60 12.17 -4.90
CA GLN A 103 21.32 12.80 -4.64
C GLN A 103 21.48 14.19 -4.02
N ARG A 104 22.35 14.31 -3.00
CA ARG A 104 22.66 15.60 -2.37
C ARG A 104 23.34 16.59 -3.32
N ALA A 105 24.06 16.10 -4.33
CA ALA A 105 24.65 16.92 -5.39
C ALA A 105 23.65 17.31 -6.51
N GLY A 106 22.38 16.90 -6.41
CA GLY A 106 21.33 17.28 -7.33
C GLY A 106 20.99 16.23 -8.39
N ALA A 107 21.59 15.04 -8.33
CA ALA A 107 21.21 13.93 -9.21
C ALA A 107 19.90 13.27 -8.75
N THR A 108 19.06 12.84 -9.70
CA THR A 108 17.91 12.01 -9.40
C THR A 108 18.35 10.55 -9.20
N ILE A 109 17.98 9.95 -8.07
CA ILE A 109 18.12 8.50 -7.89
C ILE A 109 17.03 7.82 -8.71
N ARG A 110 17.41 6.98 -9.67
CA ARG A 110 16.48 6.05 -10.31
C ARG A 110 16.85 4.64 -9.89
N ARG A 111 15.97 3.92 -9.21
CA ARG A 111 16.22 2.48 -9.07
C ARG A 111 16.15 1.91 -10.48
N ALA A 112 17.20 1.21 -10.93
CA ALA A 112 16.97 0.27 -12.01
C ALA A 112 15.94 -0.69 -11.43
N THR A 113 14.75 -0.72 -12.04
CA THR A 113 13.70 -1.67 -11.70
C THR A 113 14.38 -3.02 -11.58
N THR A 114 14.53 -3.50 -10.34
CA THR A 114 15.35 -4.69 -10.01
C THR A 114 14.73 -5.96 -10.58
N ILE A 115 13.57 -5.81 -11.19
CA ILE A 115 12.79 -6.82 -11.87
C ILE A 115 12.58 -6.27 -13.28
N ASP A 116 12.94 -7.05 -14.29
CA ASP A 116 12.34 -6.88 -15.61
C ASP A 116 10.82 -6.78 -15.40
N PRO A 117 10.13 -5.69 -15.82
CA PRO A 117 8.70 -5.55 -15.55
C PRO A 117 7.85 -6.73 -16.04
N THR A 118 8.37 -7.50 -17.02
CA THR A 118 7.72 -8.72 -17.53
C THR A 118 7.89 -9.93 -16.60
N LEU A 119 8.83 -9.89 -15.66
CA LEU A 119 9.09 -10.90 -14.64
C LEU A 119 8.45 -10.56 -13.28
N ALA A 120 7.84 -9.37 -13.15
CA ALA A 120 7.11 -8.99 -11.95
C ALA A 120 5.94 -9.95 -11.72
N LYS A 121 5.86 -10.55 -10.53
CA LYS A 121 4.79 -11.51 -10.20
C LYS A 121 3.49 -10.81 -9.82
N SER A 122 3.57 -9.51 -9.56
CA SER A 122 2.47 -8.68 -9.11
C SER A 122 2.69 -7.24 -9.56
N PHE A 123 1.60 -6.52 -9.86
CA PHE A 123 1.62 -5.08 -10.09
C PHE A 123 2.30 -4.33 -8.94
N PHE A 124 2.17 -4.83 -7.72
CA PHE A 124 2.68 -4.18 -6.51
C PHE A 124 4.21 -4.30 -6.33
N GLU A 125 4.87 -5.19 -7.09
CA GLU A 125 6.33 -5.25 -7.18
C GLU A 125 6.92 -4.16 -8.09
N LEU A 126 6.07 -3.40 -8.79
CA LEU A 126 6.48 -2.32 -9.68
C LEU A 126 6.60 -0.99 -8.94
N GLU A 127 7.29 -0.04 -9.54
CA GLU A 127 7.35 1.36 -9.12
C GLU A 127 7.25 2.27 -10.35
N SER A 128 6.79 3.50 -10.14
CA SER A 128 6.81 4.55 -11.17
C SER A 128 7.21 5.88 -10.53
N TYR A 129 7.33 6.94 -11.31
CA TYR A 129 7.74 8.26 -10.81
C TYR A 129 6.59 9.26 -10.97
N ASP A 130 6.34 10.08 -9.95
CA ASP A 130 5.33 11.14 -10.01
C ASP A 130 5.81 12.35 -10.86
N MET A 131 4.95 13.36 -11.05
CA MET A 131 5.30 14.57 -11.80
C MET A 131 6.41 15.40 -11.15
N ALA A 132 6.71 15.19 -9.87
CA ALA A 132 7.80 15.82 -9.14
C ALA A 132 9.10 14.96 -9.19
N GLY A 133 9.07 13.82 -9.88
CA GLY A 133 10.21 12.91 -10.04
C GLY A 133 10.45 12.00 -8.83
N ASN A 134 9.54 11.93 -7.86
CA ASN A 134 9.67 11.03 -6.73
C ASN A 134 9.31 9.60 -7.15
N CYS A 135 10.07 8.60 -6.68
CA CYS A 135 9.70 7.21 -6.84
C CYS A 135 8.46 6.88 -5.99
N VAL A 136 7.44 6.32 -6.64
CA VAL A 136 6.18 5.87 -6.08
C VAL A 136 6.06 4.36 -6.31
N PRO A 137 6.33 3.54 -5.28
CA PRO A 137 6.10 2.10 -5.35
C PRO A 137 4.61 1.81 -5.58
N MET A 138 4.28 0.87 -6.46
CA MET A 138 2.89 0.48 -6.71
C MET A 138 2.28 -0.23 -5.51
N GLU A 139 3.09 -0.88 -4.66
CA GLU A 139 2.71 -1.36 -3.31
C GLU A 139 1.98 -0.30 -2.49
N THR A 140 2.26 0.97 -2.71
CA THR A 140 1.51 2.09 -2.11
C THR A 140 0.02 1.94 -2.32
N TYR A 141 -0.42 1.43 -3.47
CA TYR A 141 -1.83 1.23 -3.83
C TYR A 141 -2.38 -0.14 -3.39
N HIS A 142 -1.53 -1.01 -2.82
CA HIS A 142 -1.96 -2.30 -2.29
C HIS A 142 -2.95 -2.09 -1.13
N GLY A 143 -4.12 -2.72 -1.19
CA GLY A 143 -5.14 -2.63 -0.14
C GLY A 143 -5.87 -1.29 0.00
N ARG A 144 -5.42 -0.21 -0.67
CA ARG A 144 -6.04 1.13 -0.58
C ARG A 144 -7.52 1.12 -0.91
N LEU A 145 -7.90 0.40 -1.97
CA LEU A 145 -9.30 0.31 -2.39
C LEU A 145 -10.20 -0.25 -1.28
N ASN A 146 -9.71 -1.23 -0.51
CA ASN A 146 -10.49 -1.80 0.59
C ASN A 146 -10.67 -0.78 1.72
N TYR A 147 -9.59 -0.15 2.20
CA TYR A 147 -9.70 0.86 3.27
C TYR A 147 -10.58 2.04 2.86
N THR A 148 -10.38 2.58 1.65
CA THR A 148 -11.19 3.68 1.13
C THR A 148 -12.68 3.33 1.10
N GLN A 149 -13.04 2.15 0.57
CA GLN A 149 -14.45 1.75 0.47
C GLN A 149 -15.06 1.32 1.80
N LEU A 150 -14.28 0.75 2.73
CA LEU A 150 -14.76 0.48 4.09
C LEU A 150 -15.06 1.77 4.83
N VAL A 151 -14.19 2.78 4.72
CA VAL A 151 -14.43 4.12 5.28
C VAL A 151 -15.66 4.76 4.64
N GLU A 152 -15.87 4.58 3.34
CA GLU A 152 -17.08 5.06 2.66
C GLU A 152 -18.35 4.43 3.24
N LEU A 153 -18.39 3.09 3.37
CA LEU A 153 -19.53 2.38 3.97
C LEU A 153 -19.79 2.81 5.41
N ASP A 154 -18.73 2.95 6.21
CA ASP A 154 -18.80 3.38 7.60
C ASP A 154 -19.40 4.80 7.68
N ASN A 155 -18.91 5.75 6.88
CA ASN A 155 -19.45 7.10 6.83
C ASN A 155 -20.92 7.16 6.38
N LYS A 156 -21.34 6.28 5.46
CA LYS A 156 -22.73 6.23 4.98
C LYS A 156 -23.70 5.64 6.00
N TYR A 157 -23.27 4.59 6.72
CA TYR A 157 -24.21 3.68 7.39
C TYR A 157 -23.97 3.46 8.88
N ARG A 158 -22.90 4.02 9.46
CA ARG A 158 -22.61 3.85 10.91
C ARG A 158 -23.78 4.29 11.78
N ASP A 159 -24.36 5.45 11.48
CA ASP A 159 -25.49 6.01 12.22
C ASP A 159 -26.81 5.23 12.01
N GLN A 160 -26.85 4.33 11.02
CA GLN A 160 -27.99 3.44 10.74
C GLN A 160 -27.80 2.04 11.37
N GLY A 161 -26.68 1.82 12.05
CA GLY A 161 -26.36 0.59 12.79
C GLY A 161 -25.34 -0.32 12.12
N LEU A 162 -24.67 0.10 11.04
CA LEU A 162 -23.52 -0.64 10.51
C LEU A 162 -22.32 -0.43 11.44
N GLN A 163 -21.64 -1.52 11.80
CA GLN A 163 -20.37 -1.45 12.54
C GLN A 163 -19.32 -2.27 11.80
N ILE A 164 -18.22 -1.62 11.41
CA ILE A 164 -17.05 -2.32 10.85
C ILE A 164 -16.12 -2.73 11.99
N LEU A 165 -15.69 -3.99 12.01
CA LEU A 165 -14.78 -4.55 13.01
C LEU A 165 -13.53 -5.08 12.28
N ALA A 166 -12.40 -4.38 12.40
CA ALA A 166 -11.21 -4.69 11.62
C ALA A 166 -10.16 -5.44 12.45
N TYR A 167 -9.70 -6.59 11.95
CA TYR A 167 -8.71 -7.46 12.60
C TYR A 167 -7.44 -7.55 11.75
N PRO A 168 -6.35 -6.85 12.13
CA PRO A 168 -5.05 -6.98 11.46
C PRO A 168 -4.53 -8.43 11.55
N CYS A 169 -3.91 -8.93 10.49
CA CYS A 169 -3.42 -10.31 10.42
C CYS A 169 -2.20 -10.42 9.49
N ASN A 170 -1.14 -11.07 9.97
CA ASN A 170 0.11 -11.20 9.21
C ASN A 170 0.30 -12.57 8.53
N GLN A 171 -0.73 -13.44 8.55
CA GLN A 171 -0.63 -14.82 8.02
C GLN A 171 -0.57 -14.88 6.48
N PHE A 172 -0.82 -13.76 5.79
CA PHE A 172 -0.95 -13.73 4.34
C PHE A 172 0.16 -12.88 3.73
N GLY A 173 1.21 -13.56 3.24
CA GLY A 173 2.34 -12.92 2.56
C GLY A 173 3.15 -11.94 3.42
N GLY A 174 2.99 -11.97 4.76
CA GLY A 174 3.69 -11.03 5.63
C GLY A 174 3.28 -9.57 5.46
N GLN A 175 2.04 -9.31 4.99
CA GLN A 175 1.56 -7.98 4.61
C GLN A 175 1.09 -7.10 5.79
N GLU A 176 1.17 -7.58 7.04
CA GLU A 176 0.86 -6.81 8.25
C GLU A 176 2.01 -6.95 9.29
N PRO A 177 3.27 -6.62 8.92
CA PRO A 177 4.43 -6.88 9.77
C PRO A 177 4.52 -5.87 10.93
N GLY A 178 3.91 -4.70 10.78
CA GLY A 178 4.02 -3.57 11.70
C GLY A 178 3.49 -3.84 13.12
N SER A 179 3.91 -2.98 14.03
CA SER A 179 3.41 -2.85 15.39
C SER A 179 1.98 -2.29 15.42
N HIS A 180 1.29 -2.44 16.57
CA HIS A 180 -0.06 -1.89 16.75
C HIS A 180 -0.14 -0.39 16.46
N ALA A 181 0.88 0.39 16.85
CA ALA A 181 0.92 1.83 16.59
C ALA A 181 1.06 2.16 15.09
N GLU A 182 1.88 1.41 14.35
CA GLU A 182 2.04 1.58 12.90
C GLU A 182 0.76 1.22 12.15
N ILE A 183 0.08 0.15 12.57
CA ILE A 183 -1.20 -0.28 11.99
C ILE A 183 -2.29 0.80 12.21
N GLN A 184 -2.35 1.35 13.43
CA GLN A 184 -3.29 2.44 13.74
C GLN A 184 -2.99 3.69 12.92
N ALA A 185 -1.71 4.08 12.80
CA ALA A 185 -1.31 5.23 11.99
C ALA A 185 -1.64 5.04 10.50
N PHE A 186 -1.43 3.83 9.98
CA PHE A 186 -1.80 3.49 8.61
C PHE A 186 -3.30 3.67 8.37
N ALA A 187 -4.15 3.09 9.22
CA ALA A 187 -5.60 3.20 9.09
C ALA A 187 -6.10 4.65 9.28
N ALA A 188 -5.50 5.40 10.20
CA ALA A 188 -5.79 6.82 10.39
C ALA A 188 -5.49 7.66 9.14
N GLY A 189 -4.51 7.26 8.32
CA GLY A 189 -4.22 7.88 7.03
C GLY A 189 -5.38 7.82 6.02
N PHE A 190 -6.35 6.91 6.22
CA PHE A 190 -7.58 6.82 5.43
C PHE A 190 -8.79 7.46 6.12
N ASN A 191 -8.60 8.11 7.28
CA ASN A 191 -9.67 8.55 8.18
C ASN A 191 -10.57 7.40 8.66
N ALA A 192 -10.01 6.20 8.81
CA ALA A 192 -10.74 5.08 9.42
C ALA A 192 -10.99 5.36 10.90
N THR A 193 -12.27 5.36 11.29
CA THR A 193 -12.71 5.58 12.68
C THR A 193 -13.37 4.36 13.29
N PHE A 194 -13.59 3.31 12.51
CA PHE A 194 -14.07 2.03 13.00
C PHE A 194 -13.01 1.30 13.86
N PRO A 195 -13.43 0.46 14.83
CA PRO A 195 -12.52 -0.26 15.71
C PRO A 195 -11.52 -1.16 14.98
N LEU A 196 -10.25 -1.04 15.37
CA LEU A 196 -9.18 -1.99 15.06
C LEU A 196 -8.87 -2.83 16.31
N PHE A 197 -8.90 -4.15 16.16
CA PHE A 197 -8.54 -5.09 17.21
C PHE A 197 -7.03 -5.40 17.19
N GLU A 198 -6.56 -6.13 18.20
CA GLU A 198 -5.19 -6.63 18.24
C GLU A 198 -4.88 -7.52 17.04
N LYS A 199 -3.62 -7.47 16.59
CA LYS A 199 -3.16 -8.31 15.48
C LYS A 199 -3.28 -9.78 15.88
N ALA A 200 -3.97 -10.58 15.07
CA ALA A 200 -4.29 -11.94 15.44
C ALA A 200 -4.36 -12.92 14.27
N ASP A 201 -4.21 -14.19 14.60
CA ASP A 201 -4.34 -15.29 13.64
C ASP A 201 -5.82 -15.54 13.33
N VAL A 202 -6.12 -15.70 12.04
CA VAL A 202 -7.47 -15.99 11.53
C VAL A 202 -7.58 -17.40 10.99
N ASN A 203 -6.46 -18.14 10.92
CA ASN A 203 -6.32 -19.53 10.52
C ASN A 203 -5.39 -20.30 11.47
N GLY A 204 -5.43 -21.63 11.40
CA GLY A 204 -4.59 -22.52 12.22
C GLY A 204 -5.11 -22.72 13.64
N GLU A 205 -4.31 -23.37 14.47
CA GLU A 205 -4.64 -23.72 15.87
C GLU A 205 -4.86 -22.50 16.75
N ASN A 206 -4.17 -21.38 16.43
CA ASN A 206 -4.28 -20.11 17.15
C ASN A 206 -5.38 -19.18 16.58
N THR A 207 -6.27 -19.69 15.71
CA THR A 207 -7.36 -18.89 15.14
C THR A 207 -8.19 -18.25 16.26
N GLN A 208 -8.40 -16.93 16.19
CA GLN A 208 -9.31 -16.23 17.10
C GLN A 208 -10.73 -16.82 17.04
N PRO A 209 -11.42 -17.00 18.19
CA PRO A 209 -12.73 -17.63 18.24
C PRO A 209 -13.78 -17.05 17.27
N VAL A 210 -13.77 -15.73 17.06
CA VAL A 210 -14.65 -15.06 16.09
C VAL A 210 -14.48 -15.61 14.68
N PHE A 211 -13.25 -15.78 14.21
CA PHE A 211 -12.97 -16.32 12.88
C PHE A 211 -13.20 -17.84 12.83
N ALA A 212 -12.92 -18.58 13.91
CA ALA A 212 -13.26 -19.99 13.98
C ALA A 212 -14.78 -20.21 13.80
N TYR A 213 -15.58 -19.42 14.51
CA TYR A 213 -17.03 -19.44 14.41
C TYR A 213 -17.52 -19.05 13.01
N LEU A 214 -17.10 -17.90 12.48
CA LEU A 214 -17.54 -17.41 11.17
C LEU A 214 -17.17 -18.37 10.03
N LYS A 215 -15.95 -18.92 10.02
CA LYS A 215 -15.53 -19.92 9.03
C LYS A 215 -16.31 -21.23 9.12
N SER A 216 -16.81 -21.59 10.31
CA SER A 216 -17.62 -22.80 10.51
C SER A 216 -19.05 -22.65 9.97
N LYS A 217 -19.59 -21.43 10.00
CA LYS A 217 -20.94 -21.11 9.52
C LYS A 217 -20.98 -20.74 8.04
N LEU A 218 -19.95 -20.04 7.56
CA LEU A 218 -19.85 -19.53 6.19
C LEU A 218 -18.59 -20.10 5.53
N THR A 219 -18.72 -21.32 5.00
CA THR A 219 -17.64 -22.00 4.29
C THR A 219 -17.35 -21.30 2.96
N GLY A 220 -16.07 -21.25 2.58
CA GLY A 220 -15.66 -20.76 1.26
C GLY A 220 -15.74 -21.88 0.21
N THR A 221 -15.58 -21.50 -1.06
CA THR A 221 -15.62 -22.43 -2.21
C THR A 221 -14.55 -23.52 -2.18
N LEU A 222 -13.42 -23.28 -1.50
CA LEU A 222 -12.33 -24.24 -1.28
C LEU A 222 -12.08 -24.50 0.22
N GLY A 223 -13.18 -24.71 0.97
CA GLY A 223 -13.16 -25.02 2.40
C GLY A 223 -13.31 -23.80 3.31
N SER A 224 -13.22 -24.04 4.63
CA SER A 224 -13.52 -23.03 5.64
C SER A 224 -12.41 -21.98 5.83
N SER A 225 -11.15 -22.31 5.54
CA SER A 225 -9.99 -21.43 5.74
C SER A 225 -10.10 -20.09 4.98
N ILE A 226 -9.63 -19.00 5.61
CA ILE A 226 -9.47 -17.69 4.96
C ILE A 226 -8.28 -17.76 4.02
N LYS A 227 -8.45 -17.29 2.77
CA LYS A 227 -7.45 -17.52 1.72
C LYS A 227 -6.46 -16.38 1.56
N TRP A 228 -6.87 -15.15 1.87
CA TRP A 228 -6.03 -13.96 1.76
C TRP A 228 -6.59 -12.81 2.61
N ASN A 229 -5.81 -11.73 2.70
CA ASN A 229 -6.22 -10.45 3.29
C ASN A 229 -7.53 -9.94 2.70
N PHE A 230 -8.30 -9.20 3.52
CA PHE A 230 -9.60 -8.64 3.14
C PHE A 230 -10.68 -9.66 2.74
N THR A 231 -10.68 -10.87 3.30
CA THR A 231 -11.92 -11.67 3.33
C THR A 231 -12.92 -11.00 4.28
N LYS A 232 -14.17 -10.80 3.84
CA LYS A 232 -15.20 -10.12 4.65
C LYS A 232 -16.29 -11.08 5.08
N PHE A 233 -16.83 -10.86 6.27
CA PHE A 233 -18.01 -11.56 6.77
C PHE A 233 -19.04 -10.51 7.18
N LEU A 234 -20.25 -10.65 6.68
CA LEU A 234 -21.38 -9.84 7.08
C LEU A 234 -22.22 -10.63 8.07
N VAL A 235 -22.54 -9.99 9.19
CA VAL A 235 -23.29 -10.55 10.32
C VAL A 235 -24.50 -9.63 10.53
N ASP A 236 -25.66 -10.21 10.77
CA ASP A 236 -26.88 -9.43 10.99
C ASP A 236 -26.99 -8.86 12.42
N ARG A 237 -28.04 -8.08 12.66
CA ARG A 237 -28.33 -7.41 13.94
C ARG A 237 -28.56 -8.39 15.11
N HIS A 238 -28.82 -9.66 14.82
CA HIS A 238 -29.01 -10.73 15.81
C HIS A 238 -27.75 -11.58 16.01
N GLY A 239 -26.62 -11.15 15.42
CA GLY A 239 -25.35 -11.85 15.52
C GLY A 239 -25.27 -13.11 14.65
N GLN A 240 -26.21 -13.32 13.73
CA GLN A 240 -26.17 -14.48 12.83
C GLN A 240 -25.29 -14.18 11.61
N PRO A 241 -24.34 -15.08 11.26
CA PRO A 241 -23.56 -14.92 10.03
C PRO A 241 -24.47 -14.95 8.81
N PHE A 242 -24.46 -13.87 8.03
CA PHE A 242 -25.29 -13.72 6.84
C PHE A 242 -24.57 -14.20 5.59
N LYS A 243 -23.37 -13.66 5.31
CA LYS A 243 -22.64 -13.94 4.06
C LYS A 243 -21.15 -13.69 4.19
N ARG A 244 -20.35 -14.42 3.39
CA ARG A 244 -18.90 -14.28 3.28
C ARG A 244 -18.53 -13.81 1.88
N TYR A 245 -17.60 -12.86 1.79
CA TYR A 245 -17.11 -12.29 0.54
C TYR A 245 -15.62 -12.57 0.35
N SER A 246 -15.21 -12.81 -0.90
CA SER A 246 -13.82 -13.10 -1.21
C SER A 246 -12.94 -11.84 -1.07
N PRO A 247 -11.62 -12.01 -0.96
CA PRO A 247 -10.66 -10.90 -1.04
C PRO A 247 -10.88 -9.96 -2.23
N GLN A 248 -11.30 -10.50 -3.37
CA GLN A 248 -11.49 -9.78 -4.62
C GLN A 248 -12.82 -9.00 -4.69
N THR A 249 -13.80 -9.33 -3.86
CA THR A 249 -15.05 -8.56 -3.79
C THR A 249 -14.77 -7.22 -3.12
N ALA A 250 -15.02 -6.13 -3.84
CA ALA A 250 -14.82 -4.79 -3.31
C ALA A 250 -15.90 -4.49 -2.26
N PRO A 251 -15.60 -3.76 -1.16
CA PRO A 251 -16.61 -3.47 -0.15
C PRO A 251 -17.91 -2.87 -0.68
N MET A 252 -17.82 -1.97 -1.67
CA MET A 252 -19.00 -1.36 -2.28
C MET A 252 -19.85 -2.34 -3.11
N ASP A 253 -19.30 -3.47 -3.58
CA ASP A 253 -20.04 -4.44 -4.39
C ASP A 253 -21.14 -5.17 -3.58
N PHE A 254 -21.07 -5.13 -2.23
CA PHE A 254 -22.08 -5.72 -1.35
C PHE A 254 -22.85 -4.69 -0.51
N GLU A 255 -22.86 -3.42 -0.92
CA GLU A 255 -23.66 -2.36 -0.28
C GLU A 255 -25.16 -2.73 -0.23
N ALA A 256 -25.69 -3.40 -1.27
CA ALA A 256 -27.07 -3.86 -1.30
C ALA A 256 -27.40 -4.88 -0.18
N ASP A 257 -26.48 -5.81 0.11
CA ASP A 257 -26.64 -6.79 1.20
C ASP A 257 -26.61 -6.08 2.57
N ILE A 258 -25.77 -5.04 2.73
CA ILE A 258 -25.75 -4.19 3.93
C ILE A 258 -27.10 -3.48 4.09
N LEU A 259 -27.59 -2.82 3.04
CA LEU A 259 -28.87 -2.13 3.05
C LEU A 259 -30.02 -3.09 3.35
N GLU A 260 -29.99 -4.31 2.84
CA GLU A 260 -30.95 -5.35 3.20
C GLU A 260 -30.93 -5.62 4.71
N LEU A 261 -29.76 -5.85 5.32
CA LEU A 261 -29.66 -6.09 6.76
C LEU A 261 -29.96 -4.85 7.61
N LEU A 262 -29.68 -3.65 7.10
CA LEU A 262 -29.99 -2.41 7.79
C LEU A 262 -31.48 -2.09 7.74
N SER A 263 -32.13 -2.36 6.61
CA SER A 263 -33.59 -2.24 6.43
C SER A 263 -34.37 -3.36 7.09
N ARG A 264 -33.74 -4.51 7.36
CA ARG A 264 -34.16 -5.48 8.39
C ARG A 264 -33.96 -4.89 9.79
N HIS A 265 -34.47 -3.68 10.02
CA HIS A 265 -34.83 -3.28 11.38
C HIS A 265 -36.12 -4.01 11.74
N ALA A 266 -36.13 -4.50 12.97
CA ALA A 266 -37.11 -5.40 13.55
C ALA A 266 -38.54 -5.19 13.03
N GLU A 267 -39.23 -6.27 12.67
CA GLU A 267 -40.70 -6.32 12.82
C GLU A 267 -41.04 -6.30 14.32
N SER A 268 -40.65 -5.24 15.02
CA SER A 268 -41.36 -4.86 16.21
C SER A 268 -42.78 -4.61 15.76
N PHE A 269 -43.75 -5.32 16.34
CA PHE A 269 -45.18 -5.06 16.13
C PHE A 269 -45.47 -3.54 16.17
N PHE A 270 -44.72 -2.79 16.98
CA PHE A 270 -44.83 -1.35 17.19
C PHE A 270 -44.39 -0.46 15.99
N GLU A 271 -43.73 -1.00 14.97
CA GLU A 271 -43.36 -0.25 13.76
C GLU A 271 -44.45 -0.33 12.68
N LEU A 272 -45.45 -1.19 12.85
CA LEU A 272 -46.58 -1.33 11.92
C LEU A 272 -47.62 -0.21 12.10
N SER A 273 -48.41 0.06 11.07
CA SER A 273 -49.67 0.80 11.16
C SER A 273 -50.85 -0.08 10.76
N SER A 274 -52.03 0.23 11.27
CA SER A 274 -53.28 -0.41 10.86
C SER A 274 -54.41 0.61 10.78
N LYS A 275 -55.39 0.35 9.92
CA LYS A 275 -56.56 1.21 9.75
C LYS A 275 -57.70 0.72 10.63
N ARG A 276 -58.19 1.58 11.51
CA ARG A 276 -59.39 1.31 12.32
C ARG A 276 -60.65 1.28 11.45
N THR A 277 -61.74 0.76 12.01
CA THR A 277 -63.05 0.68 11.33
C THR A 277 -63.67 2.05 11.02
N ASP A 278 -63.27 3.10 11.74
CA ASP A 278 -63.62 4.49 11.45
C ASP A 278 -62.74 5.14 10.36
N GLY A 279 -61.78 4.40 9.82
CA GLY A 279 -60.89 4.82 8.75
C GLY A 279 -59.65 5.58 9.21
N VAL A 280 -59.45 5.78 10.52
CA VAL A 280 -58.26 6.42 11.06
C VAL A 280 -57.09 5.43 11.09
N GLU A 281 -55.94 5.85 10.57
CA GLU A 281 -54.70 5.07 10.66
C GLU A 281 -54.09 5.22 12.06
N ILE A 282 -53.69 4.10 12.66
CA ILE A 282 -53.05 4.06 13.97
C ILE A 282 -51.71 3.32 13.87
N SER A 283 -50.65 3.95 14.35
CA SER A 283 -49.35 3.31 14.55
C SER A 283 -49.44 2.37 15.77
N MET A 284 -48.88 1.18 15.61
CA MET A 284 -48.79 0.21 16.71
C MET A 284 -47.83 0.68 17.81
N ALA A 285 -46.96 1.67 17.56
CA ALA A 285 -46.11 2.31 18.58
C ALA A 285 -46.90 2.84 19.78
N ALA A 286 -48.18 3.17 19.58
CA ALA A 286 -49.08 3.55 20.68
C ALA A 286 -49.24 2.45 21.76
N TYR A 287 -48.86 1.20 21.46
CA TYR A 287 -48.98 0.05 22.35
C TYR A 287 -47.63 -0.45 22.91
N THR A 288 -46.53 0.27 22.67
CA THR A 288 -45.22 -0.07 23.23
C THR A 288 -45.29 -0.22 24.75
N GLY A 289 -44.67 -1.28 25.28
CA GLY A 289 -44.69 -1.60 26.71
C GLY A 289 -45.94 -2.34 27.19
N ARG A 290 -46.89 -2.67 26.31
CA ARG A 290 -48.06 -3.50 26.62
C ARG A 290 -47.91 -4.91 26.05
N VAL A 291 -48.45 -5.91 26.74
CA VAL A 291 -48.64 -7.26 26.19
C VAL A 291 -49.84 -7.22 25.24
N CYS A 292 -49.64 -7.59 23.97
CA CYS A 292 -50.66 -7.51 22.92
C CYS A 292 -51.00 -8.91 22.39
N LEU A 293 -52.29 -9.28 22.40
CA LEU A 293 -52.82 -10.47 21.74
C LEU A 293 -53.56 -10.03 20.48
N VAL A 294 -53.12 -10.47 19.29
CA VAL A 294 -53.73 -10.14 18.00
C VAL A 294 -54.61 -11.30 17.54
N VAL A 295 -55.90 -11.03 17.28
CA VAL A 295 -56.91 -12.07 16.99
C VAL A 295 -57.63 -11.75 15.69
N ASN A 296 -57.75 -12.73 14.80
CA ASN A 296 -58.64 -12.65 13.64
C ASN A 296 -60.10 -12.87 14.08
N VAL A 297 -61.02 -12.00 13.69
CA VAL A 297 -62.43 -12.00 14.15
C VAL A 297 -63.41 -11.97 12.96
N ALA A 298 -64.58 -12.62 13.09
CA ALA A 298 -65.65 -12.62 12.08
C ALA A 298 -67.01 -12.30 12.74
N SER A 299 -67.88 -11.53 12.07
CA SER A 299 -69.20 -11.13 12.60
C SER A 299 -70.35 -12.07 12.22
N LYS A 300 -70.09 -13.05 11.35
CA LYS A 300 -71.03 -14.10 10.96
C LYS A 300 -70.26 -15.42 10.95
N MET A 301 -70.85 -16.44 11.54
CA MET A 301 -70.36 -17.82 11.52
C MET A 301 -71.01 -18.59 10.38
#